data_AF-A0AAD7MVL4-F1
#
_entry.id   AF-A0AAD7MVL4-F1
#
_cell.length_a   1.000
_cell.length_b   1.000
_cell.length_c   1.000
_cell.angle_alpha   90.00
_cell.angle_beta   90.00
_cell.angle_gamma   90.00
#
_symmetry.space_group_name_H-M   'P 1'
#
loop_
_entity.id
_entity.type
_entity.pdbx_description
1 polymer ?
#
loop_
_entity_poly.entity_id
_entity_poly.type
_entity_poly.pdbx_seq_one_letter_code
_entity_poly.pdbx_strand_id
1 'polypeptide(L)'
;RKSTSAISRLRTGPSHLNAHRHKSGFVDSPACEACGEHYETRAHYLLQCPALEPIRRHLYDAARHAGHFGALHLSTLLDEPKMFKAVATFIEASGRF
;
A
#
# COMPACT_ATOMS: atom_id res chain seq x y z
N ARG A 1 11.81 10.82 -7.53
CA ARG A 1 12.62 9.61 -7.83
C ARG A 1 12.45 8.49 -6.77
N LYS A 2 12.08 8.77 -5.51
CA LYS A 2 11.89 7.72 -4.47
C LYS A 2 10.58 6.91 -4.63
N SER A 3 9.54 7.52 -5.19
CA SER A 3 8.21 6.93 -5.18
C SER A 3 8.00 5.83 -6.24
N THR A 4 8.74 5.84 -7.36
CA THR A 4 8.67 4.78 -8.38
C THR A 4 9.31 3.47 -7.93
N SER A 5 10.36 3.51 -7.11
CA SER A 5 10.98 2.29 -6.56
C SER A 5 10.10 1.62 -5.51
N ALA A 6 9.33 2.39 -4.73
CA ALA A 6 8.41 1.85 -3.73
C ALA A 6 7.25 1.07 -4.37
N ILE A 7 6.63 1.60 -5.43
CA ILE A 7 5.57 0.89 -6.18
C ILE A 7 6.11 -0.42 -6.78
N SER A 8 7.29 -0.39 -7.39
CA SER A 8 7.93 -1.60 -7.93
C SER A 8 8.16 -2.66 -6.86
N ARG A 9 8.61 -2.27 -5.65
CA ARG A 9 8.79 -3.18 -4.52
C ARG A 9 7.48 -3.77 -4.01
N LEU A 10 6.41 -2.99 -4.01
CA LEU A 10 5.06 -3.48 -3.71
C LEU A 10 4.56 -4.46 -4.78
N ARG A 11 4.95 -4.33 -6.05
CA ARG A 11 4.61 -5.32 -7.09
C ARG A 11 5.40 -6.61 -6.95
N THR A 12 6.72 -6.52 -6.85
CA THR A 12 7.64 -7.66 -7.05
C THR A 12 7.89 -8.50 -5.81
N GLY A 13 7.53 -8.03 -4.61
CA GLY A 13 7.56 -8.86 -3.40
C GLY A 13 8.56 -8.45 -2.32
N PRO A 14 9.75 -7.87 -2.60
CA PRO A 14 10.63 -7.28 -1.58
C PRO A 14 10.05 -6.02 -0.97
N SER A 15 8.96 -6.18 -0.21
CA SER A 15 8.24 -5.09 0.43
C SER A 15 8.78 -4.83 1.83
N HIS A 16 8.78 -3.57 2.25
CA HIS A 16 9.06 -3.20 3.64
C HIS A 16 7.92 -3.54 4.61
N LEU A 17 6.88 -4.23 4.14
CA LEU A 17 5.74 -4.62 4.95
C LEU A 17 6.07 -5.86 5.80
N ASN A 18 5.61 -5.85 7.04
CA ASN A 18 6.00 -6.84 8.04
C ASN A 18 5.60 -8.28 7.71
N ALA A 19 4.52 -8.53 6.96
CA ALA A 19 4.19 -9.89 6.56
C ALA A 19 5.31 -10.54 5.71
N HIS A 20 5.96 -9.76 4.84
CA HIS A 20 7.10 -10.25 4.06
C HIS A 20 8.36 -10.33 4.91
N ARG A 21 8.66 -9.27 5.68
CA ARG A 21 9.86 -9.19 6.53
C ARG A 21 9.90 -10.31 7.57
N HIS A 22 8.77 -10.65 8.19
CA HIS A 22 8.64 -11.74 9.16
C HIS A 22 8.89 -13.10 8.49
N LYS A 23 8.30 -13.34 7.31
CA LYS A 23 8.54 -14.57 6.54
C LYS A 23 10.02 -14.77 6.20
N SER A 24 10.77 -13.69 6.03
CA SER A 24 12.20 -13.69 5.76
C SER A 24 13.08 -13.61 7.02
N GLY A 25 12.50 -13.61 8.22
CA GLY A 25 13.24 -13.57 9.49
C GLY A 25 13.85 -12.21 9.86
N PHE A 26 13.40 -11.11 9.24
CA PHE A 26 13.92 -9.77 9.54
C PHE A 26 13.22 -9.05 10.70
N VAL A 27 12.04 -9.52 11.11
CA VAL A 27 11.27 -8.99 12.24
C VAL A 27 10.58 -10.13 12.97
N ASP A 28 10.33 -9.92 14.26
CA ASP A 28 9.71 -10.93 15.13
C ASP A 28 8.20 -11.03 14.99
N SER A 29 7.55 -10.03 14.38
CA SER A 29 6.09 -10.01 14.20
C SER A 29 5.69 -9.60 12.79
N PRO A 30 4.72 -10.30 12.16
CA PRO A 30 4.14 -9.90 10.89
C PRO A 30 3.10 -8.77 11.02
N ALA A 31 2.78 -8.33 12.24
CA ALA A 31 1.72 -7.35 12.50
C ALA A 31 1.99 -5.98 11.85
N CYS A 32 0.91 -5.31 11.46
CA CYS A 32 0.95 -3.94 10.94
C CYS A 32 1.39 -2.97 12.03
N GLU A 33 2.46 -2.20 11.79
CA GLU A 33 2.93 -1.18 12.73
C GLU A 33 1.95 0.00 12.86
N ALA A 34 1.02 0.16 11.90
CA ALA A 34 0.03 1.24 11.94
C ALA A 34 -1.18 0.90 12.81
N CYS A 35 -1.71 -0.32 12.74
CA CYS A 35 -2.90 -0.72 13.49
C CYS A 35 -2.70 -1.84 14.51
N GLY A 36 -1.59 -2.57 14.49
CA GLY A 36 -1.27 -3.67 15.42
C GLY A 36 -2.04 -4.99 15.22
N GLU A 37 -3.22 -4.94 14.60
CA GLU A 37 -4.19 -6.05 14.65
C GLU A 37 -3.99 -7.16 13.60
N HIS A 38 -3.51 -6.82 12.40
CA HIS A 38 -3.47 -7.74 11.27
C HIS A 38 -2.08 -7.85 10.66
N TYR A 39 -1.84 -8.94 9.94
CA TYR A 39 -0.61 -9.11 9.20
C TYR A 39 -0.49 -8.02 8.15
N GLU A 40 0.67 -7.39 8.09
CA GLU A 40 0.92 -6.30 7.17
C GLU A 40 1.17 -6.81 5.75
N THR A 41 0.10 -7.22 5.08
CA THR A 41 0.12 -7.59 3.66
C THR A 41 -0.09 -6.35 2.80
N ARG A 42 0.18 -6.46 1.49
CA ARG A 42 -0.13 -5.39 0.52
C ARG A 42 -1.61 -5.02 0.52
N ALA A 43 -2.49 -6.02 0.61
CA ALA A 43 -3.94 -5.81 0.70
C ALA A 43 -4.30 -5.06 1.98
N HIS A 44 -3.73 -5.47 3.11
CA HIS A 44 -3.95 -4.78 4.36
C HIS A 44 -3.49 -3.31 4.29
N TYR A 45 -2.24 -3.10 3.91
CA TYR A 45 -1.63 -1.77 3.80
C TYR A 45 -2.39 -0.83 2.85
N LEU A 46 -2.69 -1.26 1.62
CA LEU A 46 -3.29 -0.39 0.59
C LEU A 46 -4.81 -0.29 0.65
N LEU A 47 -5.52 -1.27 1.22
CA LEU A 47 -6.98 -1.38 1.07
C LEU A 47 -7.74 -1.51 2.39
N GLN A 48 -7.15 -2.09 3.44
CA GLN A 48 -7.94 -2.54 4.61
C GLN A 48 -7.53 -1.89 5.93
N CYS A 49 -6.30 -1.38 6.06
CA CYS A 49 -5.78 -0.90 7.34
C CYS A 49 -6.64 0.27 7.85
N PRO A 50 -7.27 0.16 9.02
CA PRO A 50 -8.13 1.22 9.55
C PRO A 50 -7.33 2.47 9.93
N ALA A 51 -6.12 2.28 10.48
CA ALA A 51 -5.23 3.39 10.83
C ALA A 51 -4.80 4.25 9.62
N LEU A 52 -4.79 3.67 8.42
CA LEU A 52 -4.44 4.36 7.17
C LEU A 52 -5.66 4.83 6.38
N GLU A 53 -6.89 4.65 6.89
CA GLU A 53 -8.11 5.08 6.22
C GLU A 53 -8.11 6.59 5.87
N PRO A 54 -7.72 7.52 6.78
CA PRO A 54 -7.78 8.95 6.49
C PRO A 54 -6.91 9.34 5.28
N ILE A 55 -5.73 8.74 5.18
CA ILE A 55 -4.82 9.00 4.06
C ILE A 55 -5.17 8.17 2.81
N ARG A 56 -5.92 7.06 2.94
CA ARG A 56 -6.34 6.22 1.80
C ARG A 56 -7.45 6.84 0.97
N ARG A 57 -8.25 7.75 1.54
CA ARG A 57 -9.40 8.38 0.86
C ARG A 57 -9.07 8.94 -0.53
N HIS A 58 -7.92 9.59 -0.68
CA HIS A 58 -7.51 10.17 -1.97
C HIS A 58 -7.23 9.11 -3.06
N LEU A 59 -6.93 7.86 -2.69
CA LEU A 59 -6.78 6.77 -3.66
C LEU A 59 -8.11 6.44 -4.33
N TYR A 60 -9.23 6.50 -3.60
CA TYR A 60 -10.57 6.31 -4.16
C TYR A 60 -10.95 7.46 -5.10
N ASP A 61 -10.63 8.69 -4.72
CA ASP A 61 -10.89 9.85 -5.57
C ASP A 61 -10.06 9.77 -6.85
N ALA A 62 -8.76 9.46 -6.75
CA ALA A 62 -7.89 9.28 -7.92
C ALA A 62 -8.38 8.14 -8.83
N ALA A 63 -8.82 7.03 -8.25
CA ALA A 63 -9.35 5.90 -9.01
C ALA A 63 -10.61 6.27 -9.80
N ARG A 64 -11.52 7.05 -9.20
CA ARG A 64 -12.71 7.55 -9.89
C ARG A 64 -12.34 8.43 -11.08
N HIS A 65 -11.38 9.33 -10.92
CA HIS A 65 -10.88 10.17 -12.02
C HIS A 65 -10.15 9.34 -13.10
N ALA A 66 -9.56 8.21 -12.73
CA ALA A 66 -8.96 7.28 -13.68
C ALA A 66 -9.97 6.37 -14.41
N GLY A 67 -11.25 6.41 -14.03
CA GLY A 67 -12.34 5.64 -14.65
C GLY A 67 -12.66 4.32 -13.92
N HIS A 68 -12.13 4.11 -12.71
CA HIS A 68 -12.44 2.96 -11.89
C HIS A 68 -13.57 3.28 -10.91
N PHE A 69 -14.65 2.50 -10.98
CA PHE A 69 -15.83 2.66 -10.13
C PHE A 69 -15.99 1.44 -9.22
N GLY A 70 -16.31 1.69 -7.95
CA GLY A 70 -16.54 0.64 -6.96
C GLY A 70 -15.29 0.31 -6.13
N ALA A 71 -15.17 -0.96 -5.74
CA ALA A 71 -14.09 -1.43 -4.88
C ALA A 71 -12.74 -1.39 -5.61
N LEU A 72 -11.71 -0.94 -4.89
CA LEU A 72 -10.35 -0.93 -5.41
C LEU A 72 -9.68 -2.28 -5.23
N HIS A 73 -8.95 -2.71 -6.26
CA HIS A 73 -8.11 -3.89 -6.23
C HIS A 73 -6.63 -3.50 -6.21
N LEU A 74 -5.79 -4.42 -5.77
CA LEU A 74 -4.33 -4.22 -5.79
C LEU A 74 -3.81 -3.92 -7.20
N SER A 75 -4.35 -4.58 -8.22
CA SER A 75 -3.98 -4.33 -9.63
C SER A 75 -4.36 -2.91 -10.06
N THR A 76 -5.52 -2.40 -9.66
CA THR A 76 -5.92 -1.00 -9.94
C THR A 76 -4.90 -0.02 -9.37
N LEU A 77 -4.45 -0.23 -8.13
CA LEU A 77 -3.50 0.68 -7.49
C LEU A 77 -2.08 0.51 -8.04
N LEU A 78 -1.65 -0.74 -8.18
CA LEU A 78 -0.26 -1.04 -8.47
C LEU A 78 0.04 -1.02 -9.95
N ASP A 79 -0.88 -1.34 -10.86
CA ASP A 79 -0.58 -1.55 -12.29
C ASP A 79 -1.05 -0.42 -13.21
N GLU A 80 -2.06 0.34 -12.82
CA GLU A 80 -2.60 1.47 -13.61
C GLU A 80 -1.68 2.72 -13.53
N PRO A 81 -1.08 3.18 -14.64
CA PRO A 81 -0.16 4.33 -14.62
C PRO A 81 -0.78 5.62 -14.07
N LYS A 82 -2.08 5.84 -14.28
CA LYS A 82 -2.81 7.00 -13.74
C LYS A 82 -2.85 6.99 -12.20
N MET A 83 -2.70 5.82 -11.57
CA MET A 83 -2.74 5.66 -10.12
C MET A 83 -1.39 5.86 -9.44
N PHE A 84 -0.26 5.79 -10.16
CA PHE A 84 1.06 5.77 -9.52
C PHE A 84 1.35 7.02 -8.71
N LYS A 85 0.89 8.20 -9.16
CA LYS A 85 1.07 9.43 -8.39
C LYS A 85 0.31 9.38 -7.07
N ALA A 86 -0.94 8.90 -7.09
CA ALA A 86 -1.74 8.76 -5.88
C ALA A 86 -1.13 7.72 -4.93
N VAL A 87 -0.74 6.55 -5.45
CA VAL A 87 -0.07 5.52 -4.65
C VAL A 87 1.25 6.01 -4.05
N ALA A 88 2.05 6.77 -4.81
CA ALA A 88 3.25 7.42 -4.31
C ALA A 88 2.97 8.35 -3.11
N THR A 89 1.95 9.21 -3.23
CA THR A 89 1.52 10.11 -2.14
C THR A 89 1.03 9.34 -0.92
N PHE A 90 0.26 8.26 -1.10
CA PHE A 90 -0.14 7.37 -0.01
C PHE A 90 1.07 6.76 0.70
N ILE A 91 2.04 6.25 -0.06
CA ILE A 91 3.25 5.63 0.48
C ILE A 91 4.03 6.62 1.34
N GLU A 92 4.26 7.83 0.82
CA GLU A 92 4.96 8.89 1.54
C GLU A 92 4.21 9.29 2.82
N ALA A 93 2.89 9.45 2.76
CA ALA A 93 2.07 9.79 3.92
C ALA A 93 2.00 8.68 4.99
N SER A 94 2.18 7.42 4.59
CA SER A 94 2.16 6.28 5.52
C SER A 94 3.46 6.11 6.33
N GLY A 95 4.56 6.74 5.92
CA GLY A 95 5.85 6.66 6.61
C GLY A 95 6.59 5.32 6.50
N ARG A 96 6.20 4.42 5.59
CA ARG A 96 6.78 3.06 5.49
C ARG A 96 7.97 2.89 4.54
N PHE A 97 8.23 3.86 3.66
CA PHE A 97 9.25 3.74 2.59
C PHE A 97 10.15 4.97 2.48
#